data_AF-A2G0Y1-F1
#
_entry.id   AF-A2G0Y1-F1
#
_cell.length_a   1.000
_cell.length_b   1.000
_cell.length_c   1.000
_cell.angle_alpha   90.00
_cell.angle_beta   90.00
_cell.angle_gamma   90.00
#
_symmetry.space_group_name_H-M   'P 1'
#
loop_
_entity.id
_entity.type
_entity.pdbx_description
1 polymer ?
#
loop_
_entity_poly.entity_id
_entity_poly.type
_entity_poly.pdbx_seq_one_letter_code
_entity_poly.pdbx_strand_id
1 'polypeptide(L)'
;MDKHYDWCSNCGKNKSDLPWAIYSIKNHMIKLSGYYLKIGCCDINYPCCCIDDNDCCECCLYSWSLQISNDNKTWKTIHKVEKDSEMRRCKDKTYKFSETYNTKYVRLIQDESCPGDPPCIALNKIELIGSIENEDGLIFEDQENEEDDVSIIGHISKNKM
;
A
#
# COMPACT_ATOMS: atom_id res chain seq x y z
N MET A 1 14.66 -4.52 -11.59
CA MET A 1 13.81 -4.78 -12.77
C MET A 1 12.54 -3.97 -12.59
N ASP A 2 12.31 -2.97 -13.45
CA ASP A 2 11.09 -2.16 -13.39
C ASP A 2 9.89 -3.03 -13.78
N LYS A 3 8.98 -3.21 -12.83
CA LYS A 3 7.74 -3.95 -13.05
C LYS A 3 6.74 -3.01 -13.71
N HIS A 4 6.23 -3.41 -14.87
CA HIS A 4 5.20 -2.69 -15.62
C HIS A 4 3.77 -3.03 -15.16
N TYR A 5 3.62 -3.76 -14.06
CA TYR A 5 2.31 -4.16 -13.54
C TYR A 5 2.08 -3.52 -12.17
N ASP A 6 0.88 -2.97 -11.99
CA ASP A 6 0.43 -2.40 -10.73
C ASP A 6 -0.35 -3.43 -9.92
N TRP A 7 -0.36 -3.29 -8.60
CA TRP A 7 -1.35 -3.94 -7.77
C TRP A 7 -2.63 -3.09 -7.77
N CYS A 8 -3.74 -3.72 -8.13
CA CYS A 8 -5.07 -3.11 -8.08
C CYS A 8 -5.92 -3.81 -7.02
N SER A 9 -6.65 -3.05 -6.22
CA SER A 9 -7.79 -3.60 -5.48
C SER A 9 -8.93 -3.96 -6.44
N ASN A 10 -9.89 -4.74 -5.96
CA ASN A 10 -11.18 -4.83 -6.65
C ASN A 10 -11.85 -3.45 -6.68
N CYS A 11 -12.63 -3.20 -7.72
CA CYS A 11 -13.35 -1.95 -7.92
C CYS A 11 -14.70 -2.04 -7.19
N GLY A 12 -14.90 -1.17 -6.20
CA GLY A 12 -16.10 -1.12 -5.38
C GLY A 12 -17.34 -0.77 -6.19
N LYS A 13 -18.47 -1.37 -5.84
CA LYS A 13 -19.77 -1.12 -6.51
C LYS A 13 -20.56 -0.03 -5.81
N ASN A 14 -20.26 0.23 -4.54
CA ASN A 14 -20.91 1.25 -3.72
C ASN A 14 -19.88 2.26 -3.23
N LYS A 15 -20.26 3.53 -3.11
CA LYS A 15 -19.39 4.58 -2.56
C LYS A 15 -18.92 4.34 -1.12
N SER A 16 -19.59 3.45 -0.40
CA SER A 16 -19.22 3.03 0.97
C SER A 16 -18.19 1.90 1.01
N ASP A 17 -17.82 1.33 -0.14
CA ASP A 17 -16.80 0.30 -0.19
C ASP A 17 -15.44 0.95 0.07
N LEU A 18 -14.67 0.41 1.01
CA LEU A 18 -13.37 0.95 1.43
C LEU A 18 -12.27 -0.05 1.07
N PRO A 19 -11.71 -0.02 -0.15
CA PRO A 19 -10.63 -0.91 -0.54
C PRO A 19 -9.41 -0.71 0.37
N TRP A 20 -8.70 -1.81 0.63
CA TRP A 20 -7.54 -1.81 1.51
C TRP A 20 -6.51 -2.87 1.14
N ALA A 21 -5.29 -2.69 1.63
CA ALA A 21 -4.22 -3.68 1.59
C ALA A 21 -3.58 -3.81 2.97
N ILE A 22 -3.41 -5.03 3.46
CA ILE A 22 -2.73 -5.32 4.74
C ILE A 22 -1.36 -5.93 4.44
N TYR A 23 -0.35 -5.43 5.13
CA TYR A 23 1.03 -5.83 5.06
C TYR A 23 1.49 -6.31 6.44
N SER A 24 2.21 -7.42 6.47
CA SER A 24 2.85 -7.94 7.67
C SER A 24 4.08 -8.75 7.29
N ILE A 25 5.00 -8.87 8.24
CA ILE A 25 6.17 -9.74 8.12
C ILE A 25 5.95 -10.91 9.07
N LYS A 26 5.98 -12.12 8.54
CA LYS A 26 5.73 -13.33 9.32
C LYS A 26 6.70 -13.41 10.49
N ASN A 27 6.19 -13.60 11.70
CA ASN A 27 6.94 -13.75 12.96
C ASN A 27 7.83 -12.56 13.34
N HIS A 28 7.53 -11.36 12.85
CA HIS A 28 8.28 -10.17 13.20
C HIS A 28 7.37 -9.02 13.60
N MET A 29 7.91 -8.16 14.46
CA MET A 29 7.34 -6.85 14.75
C MET A 29 8.00 -5.81 13.84
N ILE A 30 7.19 -4.87 13.35
CA ILE A 30 7.63 -3.76 12.51
C ILE A 30 7.71 -2.52 13.40
N LYS A 31 8.88 -1.90 13.48
CA LYS A 31 9.08 -0.58 14.07
C LYS A 31 8.99 0.47 12.96
N LEU A 32 7.78 0.94 12.73
CA LEU A 32 7.41 1.80 11.61
C LEU A 32 7.70 3.28 11.90
N SER A 33 8.48 3.95 11.05
CA SER A 33 8.82 5.38 11.15
C SER A 33 8.30 6.21 9.98
N GLY A 34 7.77 5.57 8.95
CA GLY A 34 7.17 6.23 7.81
C GLY A 34 6.76 5.24 6.73
N TYR A 35 6.36 5.77 5.59
CA TYR A 35 6.04 4.96 4.42
C TYR A 35 6.19 5.77 3.13
N TYR A 36 6.48 5.06 2.05
CA TYR A 36 6.49 5.58 0.70
C TYR A 36 5.34 4.95 -0.10
N LEU A 37 4.69 5.77 -0.91
CA LEU A 37 3.71 5.31 -1.89
C LEU A 37 4.08 5.80 -3.27
N LYS A 38 3.89 4.93 -4.26
CA LYS A 38 3.81 5.28 -5.68
C LYS A 38 2.51 4.71 -6.24
N ILE A 39 1.64 5.58 -6.70
CA ILE A 39 0.34 5.20 -7.27
C ILE A 39 0.57 4.54 -8.63
N GLY A 40 -0.35 3.64 -8.98
CA GLY A 40 -0.34 2.96 -10.27
C GLY A 40 -0.67 3.87 -11.46
N CYS A 41 -0.97 3.23 -12.58
CA CYS A 41 -1.16 3.81 -13.89
C CYS A 41 0.02 4.67 -14.34
N CYS A 42 1.21 4.08 -14.27
CA CYS A 42 2.46 4.70 -14.70
C CYS A 42 2.67 4.72 -16.21
N ASP A 43 2.15 3.72 -16.91
CA ASP A 43 2.33 3.60 -18.36
C ASP A 43 1.10 4.11 -19.09
N ILE A 44 1.29 5.15 -19.91
CA ILE A 44 0.23 5.74 -20.73
C ILE A 44 -0.30 4.80 -21.81
N ASN A 45 0.44 3.75 -22.15
CA ASN A 45 0.11 2.81 -23.24
C ASN A 45 -0.66 1.58 -22.76
N TYR A 46 -0.79 1.38 -21.45
CA TYR A 46 -1.58 0.30 -20.88
C TYR A 46 -2.80 0.86 -20.15
N PRO A 47 -3.96 0.18 -20.21
CA PRO A 47 -5.07 0.55 -19.37
C PRO A 47 -4.64 0.47 -17.89
N CYS A 48 -5.16 1.41 -17.10
CA CYS A 48 -5.02 1.39 -15.64
C CYS A 48 -5.82 0.19 -15.04
N CYS A 49 -6.24 0.29 -13.78
CA CYS A 49 -7.05 -0.74 -13.13
C CYS A 49 -8.48 -0.86 -13.73
N CYS A 50 -9.08 -2.05 -13.52
CA CYS A 50 -10.43 -2.50 -13.93
C CYS A 50 -10.57 -2.91 -15.42
N ILE A 51 -10.96 -4.18 -15.65
CA ILE A 51 -11.26 -4.76 -16.99
C ILE A 51 -12.70 -5.30 -17.07
N ASP A 52 -13.43 -5.35 -15.95
CA ASP A 52 -14.67 -6.13 -15.87
C ASP A 52 -15.92 -5.41 -16.42
N ASP A 53 -15.91 -4.08 -16.59
CA ASP A 53 -17.09 -3.30 -17.01
C ASP A 53 -16.82 -2.23 -18.10
N ASN A 54 -15.85 -2.45 -19.01
CA ASN A 54 -15.45 -1.55 -20.12
C ASN A 54 -14.95 -0.14 -19.77
N ASP A 55 -15.08 0.33 -18.53
CA ASP A 55 -14.53 1.61 -18.08
C ASP A 55 -13.22 1.40 -17.32
N CYS A 56 -12.12 1.85 -17.93
CA CYS A 56 -10.81 1.96 -17.29
C CYS A 56 -10.86 3.11 -16.28
N CYS A 57 -10.43 2.89 -15.04
CA CYS A 57 -10.29 3.97 -14.06
C CYS A 57 -8.87 4.03 -13.49
N GLU A 58 -8.46 5.22 -13.07
CA GLU A 58 -7.09 5.45 -12.59
C GLU A 58 -6.86 4.79 -11.23
N CYS A 59 -7.91 4.66 -10.42
CA CYS A 59 -7.85 4.18 -9.04
C CYS A 59 -6.81 4.96 -8.23
N CYS A 60 -6.89 6.28 -8.35
CA CYS A 60 -6.01 7.20 -7.65
C CYS A 60 -6.19 7.10 -6.12
N LEU A 61 -5.28 7.70 -5.35
CA LEU A 61 -5.39 7.73 -3.90
C LEU A 61 -5.75 9.14 -3.43
N TYR A 62 -7.02 9.39 -3.15
CA TYR A 62 -7.53 10.73 -2.84
C TYR A 62 -7.56 11.04 -1.35
N SER A 63 -8.35 10.28 -0.56
CA SER A 63 -8.30 10.30 0.90
C SER A 63 -7.99 8.90 1.40
N TRP A 64 -7.01 8.76 2.29
CA TRP A 64 -6.60 7.47 2.82
C TRP A 64 -6.05 7.56 4.23
N SER A 65 -6.12 6.43 4.91
CA SER A 65 -5.52 6.22 6.22
C SER A 65 -4.48 5.12 6.15
N LEU A 66 -3.35 5.35 6.83
CA LEU A 66 -2.45 4.27 7.23
C LEU A 66 -2.78 3.89 8.67
N GLN A 67 -3.08 2.61 8.87
CA GLN A 67 -3.51 2.06 10.13
C GLN A 67 -2.58 0.94 10.58
N ILE A 68 -2.51 0.73 11.89
CA ILE A 68 -1.72 -0.34 12.49
C ILE A 68 -2.56 -1.21 13.41
N SER A 69 -2.17 -2.47 13.57
CA SER A 69 -2.84 -3.44 14.43
C SER A 69 -1.86 -4.49 14.94
N ASN A 70 -2.10 -4.99 16.16
CA ASN A 70 -1.37 -6.14 16.72
C ASN A 70 -2.18 -7.44 16.67
N ASP A 71 -3.48 -7.37 16.41
CA ASP A 71 -4.40 -8.52 16.44
C ASP A 71 -5.16 -8.74 15.12
N ASN A 72 -4.91 -7.90 14.10
CA ASN A 72 -5.61 -7.87 12.82
C ASN A 72 -7.14 -7.65 12.94
N LYS A 73 -7.61 -7.11 14.07
CA LYS A 73 -9.03 -6.89 14.38
C LYS A 73 -9.29 -5.44 14.79
N THR A 74 -8.50 -4.94 15.73
CA THR A 74 -8.55 -3.56 16.21
C THR A 74 -7.51 -2.74 15.47
N TRP A 75 -7.93 -1.61 14.91
CA TRP A 75 -7.10 -0.79 14.03
C TRP A 75 -6.99 0.63 14.57
N LYS A 76 -5.76 1.15 14.65
CA LYS A 76 -5.46 2.53 15.01
C LYS A 76 -4.94 3.28 13.79
N THR A 77 -5.57 4.39 13.43
CA THR A 77 -5.02 5.32 12.42
C THR A 77 -3.82 6.06 12.99
N ILE A 78 -2.70 5.98 12.28
CA ILE A 78 -1.45 6.68 12.65
C ILE A 78 -1.06 7.76 11.65
N HIS A 79 -1.66 7.74 10.46
CA HIS A 79 -1.51 8.78 9.47
C HIS A 79 -2.77 8.85 8.61
N LYS A 80 -3.19 10.06 8.25
CA LYS A 80 -4.34 10.30 7.40
C LYS A 80 -4.02 11.42 6.42
N VAL A 81 -4.42 11.22 5.17
CA VAL A 81 -4.40 12.26 4.14
C VAL A 81 -5.82 12.45 3.63
N GLU A 82 -6.21 13.72 3.48
CA GLU A 82 -7.53 14.09 3.01
C GLU A 82 -7.40 14.82 1.67
N LYS A 83 -8.11 14.30 0.66
CA LYS A 83 -8.38 14.99 -0.60
C LYS A 83 -7.14 15.43 -1.38
N ASP A 84 -6.09 14.63 -1.37
CA ASP A 84 -4.89 14.87 -2.15
C ASP A 84 -5.18 14.64 -3.64
N SER A 85 -5.39 15.72 -4.38
CA SER A 85 -5.69 15.67 -5.81
C SER A 85 -4.48 15.32 -6.68
N GLU A 86 -3.27 15.33 -6.12
CA GLU A 86 -2.04 15.08 -6.87
C GLU A 86 -1.67 13.61 -6.96
N MET A 87 -2.16 12.78 -6.03
CA MET A 87 -1.83 11.35 -5.93
C MET A 87 -2.56 10.51 -6.99
N ARG A 88 -2.24 10.81 -8.26
CA ARG A 88 -2.76 10.22 -9.49
C ARG A 88 -1.61 9.84 -10.40
N ARG A 89 -1.80 8.83 -11.27
CA ARG A 89 -0.89 8.45 -12.38
C ARG A 89 0.61 8.50 -12.05
N CYS A 90 1.15 7.42 -11.50
CA CYS A 90 2.57 7.31 -11.16
C CYS A 90 3.09 8.27 -10.09
N LYS A 91 2.25 9.15 -9.53
CA LYS A 91 2.70 10.07 -8.49
C LYS A 91 3.17 9.29 -7.28
N ASP A 92 4.26 9.75 -6.71
CA ASP A 92 4.82 9.25 -5.48
C ASP A 92 4.96 10.31 -4.40
N LYS A 93 4.84 9.87 -3.15
CA LYS A 93 5.05 10.68 -1.95
C LYS A 93 5.64 9.81 -0.84
N THR A 94 6.53 10.41 -0.04
CA THR A 94 7.07 9.84 1.18
C THR A 94 6.50 10.57 2.39
N TYR A 95 6.05 9.81 3.38
CA TYR A 95 5.51 10.32 4.64
C TYR A 95 6.37 9.82 5.78
N LYS A 96 6.90 10.75 6.59
CA LYS A 96 7.67 10.45 7.79
C LYS A 96 6.85 10.78 9.02
N PHE A 97 6.89 9.93 10.03
CA PHE A 97 6.18 10.14 11.29
C PHE A 97 7.05 10.89 12.28
N SER A 98 6.40 11.62 13.20
CA SER A 98 7.08 12.27 14.32
C SER A 98 7.55 11.29 15.38
N GLU A 99 6.93 10.11 15.44
CA GLU A 99 7.24 9.03 16.37
C GLU A 99 7.26 7.67 15.64
N THR A 100 7.89 6.67 16.25
CA THR A 100 7.93 5.30 15.72
C THR A 100 6.84 4.44 16.34
N TYR A 101 6.21 3.57 15.55
CA TYR A 101 5.15 2.67 16.00
C TYR A 101 5.58 1.20 15.89
N ASN A 102 5.48 0.45 16.99
CA ASN A 102 5.71 -1.00 16.97
C ASN A 102 4.40 -1.72 16.66
N THR A 103 4.36 -2.50 15.57
CA THR A 103 3.14 -3.18 15.12
C THR A 103 3.39 -4.49 14.39
N LYS A 104 2.38 -5.37 14.34
CA LYS A 104 2.42 -6.62 13.56
C LYS A 104 1.80 -6.49 12.17
N TYR A 105 0.82 -5.60 12.01
CA TYR A 105 0.08 -5.40 10.77
C TYR A 105 -0.02 -3.92 10.43
N VAL A 106 0.21 -3.58 9.18
CA VAL A 106 -0.01 -2.25 8.62
C VAL A 106 -1.11 -2.35 7.55
N ARG A 107 -2.09 -1.47 7.58
CA ARG A 107 -3.16 -1.38 6.58
C ARG A 107 -3.17 -0.03 5.91
N LEU A 108 -3.07 -0.03 4.59
CA LEU A 108 -3.46 1.11 3.77
C LEU A 108 -4.94 0.94 3.42
N ILE A 109 -5.77 1.93 3.72
CA ILE A 109 -7.20 1.91 3.42
C ILE A 109 -7.62 3.24 2.79
N GLN A 110 -8.42 3.16 1.72
CA GLN A 110 -9.03 4.35 1.13
C GLN A 110 -10.22 4.77 2.00
N ASP A 111 -10.24 6.06 2.38
CA ASP A 111 -11.33 6.66 3.15
C ASP A 111 -12.39 7.30 2.23
N GLU A 112 -11.96 7.81 1.08
CA GLU A 112 -12.81 8.42 0.05
C GLU A 112 -12.21 8.16 -1.34
N SER A 113 -13.05 7.78 -2.30
CA SER A 113 -12.61 7.52 -3.67
C SER A 113 -12.29 8.81 -4.42
N CYS A 114 -11.54 8.69 -5.52
CA CYS A 114 -11.28 9.83 -6.38
C CYS A 114 -12.58 10.31 -7.03
N PRO A 115 -12.80 11.64 -7.14
CA PRO A 115 -13.98 12.15 -7.82
C PRO A 115 -14.07 11.62 -9.26
N GLY A 116 -15.12 10.87 -9.56
CA GLY A 116 -15.35 10.23 -10.86
C GLY A 116 -14.99 8.74 -10.91
N ASP A 117 -14.16 8.24 -10.00
CA ASP A 117 -13.74 6.85 -9.95
C ASP A 117 -14.59 6.06 -8.94
N PRO A 118 -14.82 4.75 -9.18
CA PRO A 118 -15.32 3.85 -8.15
C PRO A 118 -14.29 3.75 -7.00
N PRO A 119 -14.67 3.29 -5.80
CA PRO A 119 -13.70 3.01 -4.75
C PRO A 119 -12.73 1.91 -5.19
N CYS A 120 -11.48 2.28 -5.44
CA CYS A 120 -10.41 1.37 -5.80
C CYS A 120 -9.05 2.01 -5.50
N ILE A 121 -8.02 1.17 -5.40
CA ILE A 121 -6.63 1.57 -5.18
C ILE A 121 -5.75 0.93 -6.24
N ALA A 122 -4.94 1.73 -6.92
CA ALA A 122 -3.82 1.29 -7.74
C ALA A 122 -2.49 1.65 -7.07
N LEU A 123 -1.61 0.68 -6.84
CA LEU A 123 -0.26 0.89 -6.34
C LEU A 123 0.77 0.30 -7.29
N ASN A 124 1.74 1.12 -7.68
CA ASN A 124 2.95 0.63 -8.33
C ASN A 124 3.97 0.16 -7.29
N LYS A 125 4.12 0.92 -6.20
CA LYS A 125 5.08 0.63 -5.13
C LYS A 125 4.56 1.10 -3.79
N ILE A 126 4.84 0.32 -2.76
CA ILE A 126 4.72 0.72 -1.36
C ILE A 126 5.98 0.27 -0.62
N GLU A 127 6.49 1.12 0.25
CA GLU A 127 7.57 0.76 1.17
C GLU A 127 7.18 1.17 2.59
N LEU A 128 7.37 0.25 3.53
CA LEU A 128 7.26 0.54 4.95
C LEU A 128 8.66 0.92 5.44
N ILE A 129 8.81 2.16 5.91
CA ILE A 129 10.10 2.69 6.35
C ILE A 129 10.20 2.46 7.85
N GLY A 130 11.26 1.81 8.29
CA GLY A 130 11.41 1.39 9.68
C GLY A 130 12.47 0.32 9.86
N SER A 131 12.43 -0.36 10.99
CA SER A 131 13.25 -1.54 11.27
C SER A 131 12.36 -2.72 11.68
N ILE A 132 12.95 -3.91 11.69
CA ILE A 132 12.29 -5.14 12.11
C ILE A 132 12.84 -5.55 13.48
N GLU A 133 11.95 -5.91 14.40
CA GLU A 133 12.29 -6.49 15.70
C GLU A 133 11.94 -8.00 15.67
N ASN A 134 12.91 -8.85 15.98
CA ASN A 134 12.67 -10.30 16.18
C ASN A 134 11.93 -10.54 17.51
N GLU A 135 11.25 -11.69 17.62
CA GLU A 135 10.66 -12.13 18.91
C GLU A 135 11.73 -12.23 20.04
N ASP A 136 13.01 -12.35 19.69
CA ASP A 136 14.16 -12.36 20.62
C ASP A 136 14.70 -10.97 21.00
N GLY A 137 14.10 -9.87 20.50
CA GLY A 137 14.46 -8.50 20.86
C GLY A 137 15.75 -7.96 20.20
N LEU A 138 16.35 -8.70 19.27
CA LEU A 138 17.49 -8.22 18.48
C LEU A 138 16.98 -7.33 17.34
N ILE A 139 17.51 -6.10 17.28
CA ILE A 139 17.30 -5.14 16.20
C ILE A 139 18.38 -5.42 15.15
N PHE A 140 17.99 -5.72 13.92
CA PHE A 140 18.93 -5.67 12.80
C PHE A 140 19.17 -4.18 12.47
N GLU A 141 20.28 -3.64 12.96
CA GLU A 141 20.91 -2.50 12.30
C GLU A 141 21.68 -3.09 11.12
N ASP A 142 21.21 -2.86 9.90
CA ASP A 142 21.88 -3.31 8.68
C ASP A 142 23.31 -2.76 8.65
N GLN A 143 24.26 -3.57 9.12
CA GLN A 143 25.66 -3.37 8.80
C GLN A 143 25.82 -3.71 7.32
N GLU A 144 26.13 -2.67 6.54
CA GLU A 144 26.53 -2.71 5.14
C GLU A 144 27.26 -4.02 4.81
N ASN A 145 26.60 -4.91 4.07
CA ASN A 145 27.24 -5.81 3.13
C ASN A 145 26.27 -6.14 2.00
N GLU A 146 26.86 -6.15 0.82
CA GLU A 146 26.27 -6.26 -0.50
C GLU A 146 25.39 -7.51 -0.68
N GLU A 147 24.38 -7.38 -1.55
CA GLU A 147 23.61 -8.48 -2.16
C GLU A 147 22.62 -9.23 -1.25
N ASP A 148 21.43 -8.69 -1.02
CA ASP A 148 20.26 -9.56 -0.82
C ASP A 148 18.95 -8.91 -1.33
N ASP A 149 18.37 -9.57 -2.33
CA ASP A 149 17.10 -9.23 -2.98
C ASP A 149 15.92 -9.32 -1.99
N VAL A 150 15.25 -8.19 -1.73
CA VAL A 150 13.96 -8.19 -1.01
C VAL A 150 12.86 -8.73 -1.91
N SER A 151 12.55 -10.02 -1.77
CA SER A 151 11.38 -10.65 -2.41
C SER A 151 10.09 -10.39 -1.63
N ILE A 152 9.27 -9.45 -2.12
CA ILE A 152 7.87 -9.31 -1.69
C ILE A 152 7.02 -10.32 -2.46
N ILE A 153 6.62 -11.42 -1.80
CA ILE A 153 5.66 -12.40 -2.33
C ILE A 153 4.26 -11.81 -2.20
N GLY A 154 3.78 -11.17 -3.27
CA GLY A 154 2.35 -10.97 -3.48
C GLY A 154 1.75 -12.25 -4.07
N HIS A 155 0.75 -12.83 -3.40
CA HIS A 155 -0.05 -13.91 -3.98
C HIS A 155 -0.85 -13.36 -5.17
N ILE A 156 -0.42 -13.63 -6.39
CA ILE A 156 -1.21 -13.44 -7.61
C ILE A 156 -2.09 -14.69 -7.77
N SER A 157 -3.42 -14.50 -7.78
CA SER A 157 -4.35 -15.59 -8.11
C SER A 157 -4.13 -15.98 -9.58
N LYS A 158 -4.05 -17.29 -9.85
CA LYS A 158 -4.05 -17.80 -11.23
C LYS A 158 -5.47 -17.66 -11.77
N ASN A 159 -5.70 -16.73 -12.70
CA ASN A 159 -6.84 -16.85 -13.60
C ASN A 159 -6.63 -18.13 -14.43
N LYS A 160 -7.53 -19.10 -14.28
CA LYS A 160 -7.70 -20.14 -15.30
C LYS A 160 -8.53 -19.52 -16.42
N MET A 161 -8.07 -19.78 -17.64
CA MET A 161 -8.64 -19.37 -18.95
C MET A 161 -10.16 -19.32 -18.98
#